data_AF-A0A816S5E9-F1
#
_entry.id   AF-A0A816S5E9-F1
#
_cell.length_a   1.000
_cell.length_b   1.000
_cell.length_c   1.000
_cell.angle_alpha   90.00
_cell.angle_beta   90.00
_cell.angle_gamma   90.00
#
_symmetry.space_group_name_H-M   'P 1'
#
loop_
_entity.id
_entity.type
_entity.pdbx_description
1 polymer ?
#
loop_
_entity_poly.entity_id
_entity_poly.type
_entity_poly.pdbx_seq_one_letter_code
_entity_poly.pdbx_strand_id
1 'polypeptide(L)'
;IWYATGSTKYTLTFMFIAGFLAWNLDDIPIIDLSTGLELIKNGGFETSTTYGYSHYYDSIYTFLFAGSKVSHSFESRGDPRAETLSQTVTMIAGHSYNIGFWLEDSVINDNSFIASIGPSA
;
A
#
# COMPACT_ATOMS: atom_id res chain seq x y z
N ILE A 1 8.17 7.90 11.58
CA ILE A 1 9.26 6.97 11.94
C ILE A 1 8.65 5.84 12.77
N TRP A 2 8.85 4.60 12.34
CA TRP A 2 8.31 3.40 12.96
C TRP A 2 9.46 2.45 13.36
N TYR A 3 9.28 1.63 14.40
CA TYR A 3 10.33 0.75 14.92
C TYR A 3 9.90 -0.71 14.89
N ALA A 4 10.76 -1.58 14.36
CA ALA A 4 10.52 -3.02 14.37
C ALA A 4 10.78 -3.62 15.76
N THR A 5 9.79 -4.32 16.30
CA THR A 5 9.83 -4.94 17.63
C THR A 5 9.81 -6.47 17.52
N GLY A 6 10.99 -7.10 17.57
CA GLY A 6 11.15 -8.54 17.80
C GLY A 6 10.76 -9.50 16.65
N SER A 7 9.76 -9.19 15.83
CA SER A 7 9.47 -9.95 14.60
C SER A 7 10.48 -9.61 13.50
N THR A 8 10.75 -10.58 12.62
CA THR A 8 11.55 -10.37 11.39
C THR A 8 10.70 -10.10 10.17
N LYS A 9 9.39 -10.42 10.20
CA LYS A 9 8.45 -10.18 9.09
C LYS A 9 7.31 -9.29 9.54
N TYR A 10 7.01 -8.29 8.74
CA TYR A 10 5.89 -7.38 8.94
C TYR A 10 5.09 -7.25 7.66
N THR A 11 3.77 -7.20 7.79
CA THR A 11 2.86 -6.97 6.68
C THR A 11 2.37 -5.54 6.75
N LEU A 12 2.63 -4.77 5.69
CA LEU A 12 1.95 -3.52 5.41
C LEU A 12 0.64 -3.86 4.71
N THR A 13 -0.48 -3.39 5.25
CA THR A 13 -1.82 -3.62 4.71
C THR A 13 -2.53 -2.29 4.54
N PHE A 14 -3.02 -2.06 3.33
CA PHE A 14 -3.96 -1.02 2.97
C PHE A 14 -5.35 -1.62 2.86
N MET A 15 -6.32 -0.93 3.45
CA MET A 15 -7.70 -1.35 3.47
C MET A 15 -8.56 -0.17 3.03
N PHE A 16 -9.28 -0.35 1.93
CA PHE A 16 -10.14 0.65 1.31
C PHE A 16 -11.59 0.32 1.65
N ILE A 17 -12.27 1.23 2.32
CA ILE A 17 -13.65 1.05 2.78
C ILE A 17 -14.48 2.12 2.05
N ALA A 18 -15.26 1.69 1.06
CA ALA A 18 -16.07 2.59 0.26
C ALA A 18 -17.43 1.97 -0.11
N GLY A 19 -18.41 2.84 -0.34
CA GLY A 19 -19.57 2.50 -1.15
C GLY A 19 -19.34 2.95 -2.59
N PHE A 20 -18.90 2.04 -3.48
CA PHE A 20 -18.80 2.21 -4.96
C PHE A 20 -17.79 3.25 -5.50
N LEU A 21 -16.47 3.15 -5.28
CA LEU A 21 -15.54 4.24 -5.65
C LEU A 21 -14.09 3.82 -5.91
N ALA A 22 -13.32 4.71 -6.56
CA ALA A 22 -11.92 4.55 -6.93
C ALA A 22 -10.95 5.33 -6.02
N TRP A 23 -9.96 4.65 -5.45
CA TRP A 23 -8.81 5.23 -4.75
C TRP A 23 -7.56 5.09 -5.59
N ASN A 24 -6.72 6.11 -5.66
CA ASN A 24 -5.38 5.95 -6.25
C ASN A 24 -4.34 5.82 -5.14
N LEU A 25 -3.55 4.74 -5.17
CA LEU A 25 -2.42 4.50 -4.28
C LEU A 25 -1.14 4.43 -5.11
N ASP A 26 -0.09 5.11 -4.67
CA ASP A 26 1.20 5.15 -5.34
C ASP A 26 2.35 5.46 -4.36
N ASP A 27 3.58 5.37 -4.84
CA ASP A 27 4.81 5.78 -4.14
C ASP A 27 4.83 5.27 -2.68
N ILE A 28 4.84 3.94 -2.49
CA ILE A 28 4.81 3.26 -1.17
C ILE A 28 6.22 2.86 -0.71
N PRO A 29 7.00 3.76 -0.05
CA PRO A 29 8.28 3.38 0.49
C PRO A 29 8.17 2.75 1.89
N ILE A 30 9.02 1.76 2.13
CA ILE A 30 9.50 1.42 3.48
C ILE A 30 11.02 1.54 3.42
N ILE A 31 11.57 2.63 3.95
CA ILE A 31 13.03 2.86 3.98
C ILE A 31 13.57 2.50 5.36
N ASP A 32 14.51 1.56 5.42
CA ASP A 32 15.34 1.35 6.62
C ASP A 32 16.29 2.54 6.77
N LEU A 33 16.11 3.33 7.82
CA LEU A 33 16.93 4.53 8.07
C LEU A 33 18.38 4.20 8.43
N SER A 34 18.67 2.97 8.84
CA SER A 34 20.03 2.53 9.18
C SER A 34 20.85 2.18 7.94
N THR A 35 20.20 1.67 6.89
CA THR A 35 20.86 1.16 5.68
C THR A 35 20.55 1.98 4.42
N GLY A 36 19.50 2.79 4.45
CA GLY A 36 18.97 3.52 3.30
C GLY A 36 18.22 2.65 2.30
N LEU A 37 18.00 1.36 2.59
CA LEU A 37 17.37 0.42 1.66
C LEU A 37 15.84 0.53 1.68
N GLU A 38 15.24 0.55 0.51
CA GLU A 38 13.80 0.40 0.32
C GLU A 38 13.41 -1.09 0.34
N LEU A 39 12.44 -1.44 1.19
CA LEU A 39 12.03 -2.82 1.42
C LEU A 39 10.79 -3.22 0.61
N ILE A 40 9.98 -2.24 0.20
CA ILE A 40 8.81 -2.50 -0.64
C ILE A 40 9.28 -2.78 -2.07
N LYS A 41 8.74 -3.84 -2.66
CA LYS A 41 8.88 -4.14 -4.07
C LYS A 41 7.75 -3.46 -4.83
N ASN A 42 8.10 -2.80 -5.93
CA ASN A 42 7.13 -2.21 -6.87
C ASN A 42 6.18 -1.20 -6.19
N GLY A 43 6.70 -0.40 -5.25
CA GLY A 43 5.91 0.56 -4.48
C GLY A 43 5.37 1.74 -5.29
N GLY A 44 6.02 2.07 -6.40
CA GLY A 44 5.55 3.09 -7.36
C GLY A 44 4.88 2.50 -8.61
N PHE A 45 4.61 1.20 -8.64
CA PHE A 45 3.82 0.52 -9.68
C PHE A 45 4.20 0.74 -11.15
N GLU A 46 5.40 1.25 -11.46
CA GLU A 46 5.89 1.60 -12.81
C GLU A 46 5.87 0.46 -13.83
N THR A 47 5.71 -0.79 -13.36
CA THR A 47 5.56 -1.97 -14.22
C THR A 47 4.13 -2.24 -14.67
N SER A 48 3.16 -1.42 -14.26
CA SER A 48 1.72 -1.66 -14.49
C SER A 48 1.23 -3.03 -13.98
N THR A 49 1.86 -3.52 -12.91
CA THR A 49 1.46 -4.76 -12.24
C THR A 49 1.38 -4.55 -10.73
N THR A 50 0.69 -5.44 -10.03
CA THR A 50 0.71 -5.55 -8.56
C THR A 50 1.67 -6.63 -8.07
N TYR A 51 2.71 -6.95 -8.87
CA TYR A 51 3.67 -7.98 -8.51
C TYR A 51 4.28 -7.73 -7.12
N GLY A 52 4.28 -8.77 -6.29
CA GLY A 52 4.76 -8.70 -4.91
C GLY A 52 3.70 -8.34 -3.89
N TYR A 53 2.51 -7.91 -4.30
CA TYR A 53 1.38 -7.65 -3.40
C TYR A 53 0.37 -8.80 -3.39
N SER A 54 -0.19 -9.04 -2.21
CA SER A 54 -1.42 -9.83 -2.05
C SER A 54 -2.61 -8.89 -2.02
N HIS A 55 -3.67 -9.24 -2.73
CA HIS A 55 -4.91 -8.47 -2.80
C HIS A 55 -6.12 -9.38 -2.68
N TYR A 56 -7.20 -8.83 -2.13
CA TYR A 56 -8.53 -9.43 -2.15
C TYR A 56 -9.35 -8.61 -3.17
N TYR A 57 -9.92 -9.29 -4.18
CA TYR A 57 -10.59 -8.81 -5.42
C TYR A 57 -9.76 -8.48 -6.67
N ASP A 58 -10.43 -8.65 -7.82
CA ASP A 58 -9.90 -8.94 -9.17
C ASP A 58 -9.72 -7.70 -10.07
N SER A 59 -10.18 -6.51 -9.63
CA SER A 59 -10.24 -5.30 -10.47
C SER A 59 -9.25 -4.22 -10.00
N ILE A 60 -7.96 -4.51 -10.12
CA ILE A 60 -6.92 -3.50 -9.95
C ILE A 60 -6.59 -2.92 -11.32
N TYR A 61 -6.82 -1.62 -11.50
CA TYR A 61 -6.57 -0.94 -12.76
C TYR A 61 -5.34 -0.04 -12.63
N THR A 62 -4.38 -0.23 -13.52
CA THR A 62 -3.26 0.70 -13.65
C THR A 62 -3.69 1.89 -14.49
N PHE A 63 -3.51 3.11 -13.97
CA PHE A 63 -3.70 4.33 -14.74
C PHE A 63 -2.42 5.18 -14.73
N LEU A 64 -2.18 5.88 -15.83
CA LEU A 64 -1.19 6.95 -15.88
C LEU A 64 -1.77 8.19 -15.20
N PHE A 65 -1.21 8.58 -14.06
CA PHE A 65 -1.55 9.80 -13.38
C PHE A 65 -0.47 10.87 -13.63
N ALA A 66 -0.91 12.10 -13.89
CA ALA A 66 -0.05 13.28 -14.03
C ALA A 66 1.21 13.10 -14.92
N GLY A 67 1.02 12.73 -16.19
CA GLY A 67 2.01 12.93 -17.25
C GLY A 67 3.23 11.98 -17.28
N SER A 68 3.50 11.22 -16.21
CA SER A 68 4.49 10.12 -16.24
C SER A 68 4.47 9.19 -15.01
N LYS A 69 3.59 9.37 -14.02
CA LYS A 69 3.56 8.52 -12.82
C LYS A 69 2.52 7.43 -12.97
N VAL A 70 2.87 6.20 -12.62
CA VAL A 70 1.95 5.06 -12.71
C VAL A 70 1.35 4.81 -11.33
N SER A 71 0.11 5.26 -11.11
CA SER A 71 -0.62 4.94 -9.89
C SER A 71 -1.56 3.75 -10.10
N HIS A 72 -1.82 2.97 -9.05
CA HIS A 72 -2.89 1.97 -9.11
C HIS A 72 -4.20 2.51 -8.53
N SER A 73 -5.25 2.38 -9.33
CA SER A 73 -6.62 2.63 -8.89
C SER A 73 -7.22 1.36 -8.31
N PHE A 74 -7.78 1.48 -7.11
CA PHE A 74 -8.53 0.47 -6.39
C PHE A 74 -9.99 0.87 -6.43
N GLU A 75 -10.80 0.17 -7.23
CA GLU A 75 -12.24 0.41 -7.30
C GLU A 75 -12.97 -0.60 -6.40
N SER A 76 -13.56 -0.11 -5.30
CA SER A 76 -14.49 -0.93 -4.51
C SER A 76 -15.84 -0.95 -5.22
N ARG A 77 -16.31 -2.13 -5.65
CA ARG A 77 -17.60 -2.29 -6.36
C ARG A 77 -18.81 -2.34 -5.41
N GLY A 78 -18.78 -1.55 -4.33
CA GLY A 78 -19.89 -1.44 -3.38
C GLY A 78 -20.13 -2.67 -2.53
N ASP A 79 -19.16 -3.58 -2.45
CA ASP A 79 -19.11 -4.59 -1.40
C ASP A 79 -18.71 -3.87 -0.09
N PRO A 80 -19.50 -3.98 1.00
CA PRO A 80 -19.12 -3.42 2.30
C PRO A 80 -17.87 -4.09 2.90
N ARG A 81 -17.37 -5.17 2.29
CA ARG A 81 -16.07 -5.75 2.63
C ARG A 81 -14.97 -4.86 2.10
N ALA A 82 -14.08 -4.48 3.01
CA ALA A 82 -12.97 -3.63 2.67
C ALA A 82 -12.02 -4.29 1.67
N GLU A 83 -11.67 -3.58 0.60
CA GLU A 83 -10.68 -4.04 -0.36
C GLU A 83 -9.31 -3.97 0.29
N THR A 84 -8.47 -4.99 0.12
CA THR A 84 -7.15 -5.00 0.75
C THR A 84 -6.03 -5.17 -0.26
N LEU A 85 -4.96 -4.42 -0.05
CA LEU A 85 -3.67 -4.57 -0.70
C LEU A 85 -2.62 -4.71 0.39
N SER A 86 -1.77 -5.74 0.31
CA SER A 86 -0.76 -5.97 1.33
C SER A 86 0.54 -6.52 0.78
N GLN A 87 1.65 -6.20 1.44
CA GLN A 87 2.96 -6.78 1.16
C GLN A 87 3.69 -7.07 2.47
N THR A 88 4.23 -8.29 2.56
CA THR A 88 5.11 -8.67 3.67
C THR A 88 6.56 -8.36 3.33
N VAL A 89 7.22 -7.65 4.25
CA VAL A 89 8.64 -7.30 4.15
C VAL A 89 9.40 -7.86 5.34
N THR A 90 10.71 -8.05 5.16
CA THR A 90 11.61 -8.44 6.25
C THR A 90 12.16 -7.17 6.89
N MET A 91 12.00 -7.02 8.20
CA MET A 91 12.55 -5.92 8.98
C MET A 91 13.45 -6.46 10.09
N ILE A 92 14.51 -5.72 10.39
CA ILE A 92 15.46 -5.99 11.47
C ILE A 92 14.96 -5.31 12.75
N ALA A 93 14.85 -6.07 13.83
CA ALA A 93 14.46 -5.55 15.13
C ALA A 93 15.43 -4.45 15.62
N GLY A 94 14.88 -3.38 16.18
CA GLY A 94 15.66 -2.23 16.67
C GLY A 94 16.06 -1.21 15.59
N HIS A 95 15.90 -1.52 14.30
CA HIS A 95 16.04 -0.51 13.24
C HIS A 95 14.82 0.42 13.21
N SER A 96 15.05 1.63 12.69
CA SER A 96 14.02 2.64 12.44
C SER A 96 13.67 2.68 10.96
N TYR A 97 12.38 2.82 10.65
CA TYR A 97 11.88 2.83 9.28
C TYR A 97 11.08 4.09 9.01
N ASN A 98 11.25 4.64 7.80
CA ASN A 98 10.33 5.62 7.24
C ASN A 98 9.32 4.89 6.35
N ILE A 99 8.05 5.03 6.67
CA ILE A 99 6.95 4.37 5.97
C ILE A 99 6.05 5.49 5.44
N GLY A 100 5.75 5.44 4.16
CA GLY A 100 4.91 6.42 3.49
C GLY A 100 4.10 5.80 2.38
N PHE A 101 3.22 6.61 1.81
CA PHE A 101 2.45 6.31 0.62
C PHE A 101 1.85 7.63 0.09
N TRP A 102 1.58 7.68 -1.20
CA TRP A 102 0.68 8.65 -1.79
C TRP A 102 -0.72 8.05 -1.92
N LEU A 103 -1.74 8.82 -1.53
CA LEU A 103 -3.14 8.43 -1.62
C LEU A 103 -3.94 9.60 -2.17
N GLU A 104 -4.76 9.32 -3.18
CA GLU A 104 -5.78 10.23 -3.66
C GLU A 104 -7.15 9.56 -3.58
N ASP A 105 -8.09 10.30 -3.01
CA ASP A 105 -9.50 10.01 -3.11
C ASP A 105 -10.06 10.70 -4.36
N SER A 106 -10.52 9.92 -5.33
CA SER A 106 -10.92 10.46 -6.65
C SER A 106 -12.39 10.91 -6.73
N VAL A 107 -13.10 10.91 -5.60
CA VAL A 107 -14.56 11.13 -5.53
C VAL A 107 -14.96 12.04 -4.36
N ILE A 108 -16.22 12.52 -4.39
CA ILE A 108 -16.69 13.68 -3.60
C ILE A 108 -17.38 13.28 -2.27
N ASN A 109 -17.54 11.99 -1.99
CA ASN A 109 -18.24 11.48 -0.80
C ASN A 109 -17.28 10.99 0.29
N ASP A 110 -17.81 10.85 1.52
CA ASP A 110 -17.05 10.41 2.68
C ASP A 110 -16.56 8.97 2.50
N ASN A 111 -15.24 8.81 2.42
CA ASN A 111 -14.59 7.50 2.32
C ASN A 111 -13.69 7.21 3.51
N SER A 112 -13.41 5.93 3.75
CA SER A 112 -12.54 5.50 4.82
C SER A 112 -11.39 4.65 4.29
N PHE A 113 -10.19 4.96 4.77
CA PHE A 113 -8.97 4.27 4.44
C PHE A 113 -8.21 3.91 5.71
N ILE A 114 -7.69 2.70 5.76
CA ILE A 114 -6.84 2.24 6.86
C ILE A 114 -5.53 1.73 6.28
N ALA A 115 -4.42 2.30 6.73
CA ALA A 115 -3.08 1.73 6.56
C ALA A 115 -2.59 1.18 7.89
N SER A 116 -2.09 -0.05 7.88
CA SER A 116 -1.57 -0.70 9.08
C SER A 116 -0.28 -1.46 8.77
N ILE A 117 0.61 -1.53 9.75
CA ILE A 117 1.78 -2.40 9.70
C ILE A 117 1.89 -3.17 11.01
N GLY A 118 2.12 -4.47 10.91
CA GLY A 118 2.22 -5.34 12.08
C GLY A 118 2.97 -6.64 11.79
N PRO A 119 3.37 -7.38 12.83
CA PRO A 119 4.01 -8.69 12.67
C PRO A 119 3.17 -9.61 11.78
N SER A 120 3.80 -10.24 10.80
CA SER A 120 3.16 -11.27 10.00
C SER A 120 3.08 -12.58 10.79
N ALA A 121 1.93 -13.25 10.75
CA ALA A 121 1.76 -14.60 11.29
C ALA A 121 2.49 -15.66 10.46
#